data_AF-Q8R8F0-F1
#
_entry.id   AF-Q8R8F0-F1
#
_cell.length_a   1.000
_cell.length_b   1.000
_cell.length_c   1.000
_cell.angle_alpha   90.00
_cell.angle_beta   90.00
_cell.angle_gamma   90.00
#
_symmetry.space_group_name_H-M   'P 1'
#
loop_
_entity.id
_entity.type
_entity.pdbx_description
1 polymer ?
#
loop_
_entity_poly.entity_id
_entity_poly.type
_entity_poly.pdbx_seq_one_letter_code
_entity_poly.pdbx_strand_id
1 'polypeptide(L)'
;MTRPTKCPKCGGELVTIYKTFEVDGHRAENVPVLTCPRCSIFLLDTQLFIDITERAEDFKDKDQLLEELREIKEDEEIRDILKQYTFQNHIKEVLNERGISLRRLANMLDVSPNYIHILTKNQSTSIRTALKMAYALGVDVNRLYTLRRIDEEYKEPSKTLYTRISKEEREQDEKIKEELKKMNVKLYVDEVLKKKGLRRTQLAARLDISPQEMYNIVKIRKGSTGIETALKMAYAIGVDVNELFRLEEVEKEVGE
;
A
#
# COMPACT_ATOMS: atom_id res chain seq x y z
N MET A 1 -9.05 -11.97 15.99
CA MET A 1 -9.71 -10.66 16.17
C MET A 1 -10.36 -10.61 17.55
N THR A 2 -10.10 -9.59 18.36
CA THR A 2 -10.95 -9.28 19.53
C THR A 2 -12.24 -8.69 18.98
N ARG A 3 -13.35 -9.41 19.12
CA ARG A 3 -14.68 -8.94 18.71
C ARG A 3 -14.91 -7.52 19.25
N PRO A 4 -15.44 -6.58 18.46
CA PRO A 4 -15.74 -5.25 18.96
C PRO A 4 -16.68 -5.38 20.16
N THR A 5 -16.25 -4.85 21.31
CA THR A 5 -17.04 -4.85 22.55
C THR A 5 -17.89 -3.59 22.68
N LYS A 6 -17.68 -2.57 21.83
CA LYS A 6 -18.35 -1.28 21.88
C LYS A 6 -19.00 -0.90 20.55
N CYS A 7 -20.17 -0.26 20.66
CA CYS A 7 -20.95 0.23 19.55
C CYS A 7 -20.25 1.42 18.86
N PRO A 8 -20.05 1.37 17.53
CA PRO A 8 -19.40 2.46 16.79
C PRO A 8 -20.23 3.76 16.76
N LYS A 9 -21.54 3.69 16.99
CA LYS A 9 -22.44 4.86 16.97
C LYS A 9 -22.54 5.57 18.33
N CYS A 10 -22.56 4.82 19.43
CA CYS A 10 -22.89 5.37 20.74
C CYS A 10 -21.97 4.90 21.87
N GLY A 11 -20.92 4.14 21.57
CA GLY A 11 -19.91 3.68 22.53
C GLY A 11 -20.39 2.67 23.59
N GLY A 12 -21.69 2.35 23.60
CA GLY A 12 -22.28 1.38 24.53
C GLY A 12 -21.83 -0.05 24.25
N GLU A 13 -21.92 -0.93 25.25
CA GLU A 13 -21.52 -2.33 25.11
C GLU A 13 -22.36 -3.07 24.07
N LEU A 14 -21.68 -3.90 23.29
CA LEU A 14 -22.30 -4.82 22.34
C LEU A 14 -22.62 -6.13 23.05
N VAL A 15 -23.84 -6.62 22.86
CA VAL A 15 -24.29 -7.90 23.38
C VAL A 15 -24.55 -8.85 22.22
N THR A 16 -24.28 -10.14 22.43
CA THR A 16 -24.65 -11.17 21.44
C THR A 16 -26.09 -11.57 21.68
N ILE A 17 -26.92 -11.49 20.64
CA ILE A 17 -28.27 -12.05 20.64
C ILE A 17 -28.39 -13.08 19.53
N TYR A 18 -29.32 -14.02 19.66
CA TYR A 18 -29.62 -15.00 18.61
C TYR A 18 -30.85 -14.55 17.84
N LYS A 19 -30.75 -14.48 16.53
CA LYS A 19 -31.82 -14.05 15.63
C LYS A 19 -32.09 -15.08 14.55
N THR A 20 -33.28 -15.00 13.99
CA THR A 20 -33.61 -15.71 12.76
C THR A 20 -33.57 -14.70 11.63
N PHE A 21 -32.88 -15.03 10.54
CA PHE A 21 -32.83 -14.21 9.33
C PHE A 21 -33.66 -14.88 8.24
N GLU A 22 -34.40 -14.06 7.50
CA GLU A 22 -35.07 -14.48 6.28
C GLU A 22 -34.49 -13.67 5.12
N VAL A 23 -33.84 -14.35 4.17
CA VAL A 23 -33.19 -13.73 3.01
C VAL A 23 -33.72 -14.44 1.77
N ASP A 24 -34.39 -13.69 0.89
CA ASP A 24 -35.01 -14.19 -0.35
C ASP A 24 -35.88 -15.45 -0.19
N GLY A 25 -36.64 -15.54 0.91
CA GLY A 25 -37.55 -16.66 1.21
C GLY A 25 -36.93 -17.85 1.94
N HIS A 26 -35.66 -17.76 2.34
CA HIS A 26 -34.94 -18.80 3.08
C HIS A 26 -34.68 -18.38 4.53
N ARG A 27 -34.85 -19.30 5.48
CA ARG A 27 -34.82 -19.04 6.93
C ARG A 27 -33.56 -19.62 7.60
N ALA A 28 -32.71 -18.77 8.15
CA ALA A 28 -31.56 -19.15 8.97
C ALA A 28 -31.87 -18.88 10.46
N GLU A 29 -32.00 -19.94 11.27
CA GLU A 29 -32.37 -19.86 12.69
C GLU A 29 -31.14 -19.77 13.62
N ASN A 30 -31.34 -19.21 14.82
CA ASN A 30 -30.34 -19.16 15.91
C ASN A 30 -28.98 -18.57 15.51
N VAL A 31 -29.02 -17.51 14.72
CA VAL A 31 -27.85 -16.79 14.26
C VAL A 31 -27.35 -15.82 15.34
N PRO A 32 -26.13 -15.97 15.87
CA PRO A 32 -25.57 -14.99 16.78
C PRO A 32 -25.34 -13.67 16.02
N VAL A 33 -25.76 -12.55 16.58
CA VAL A 33 -25.44 -11.20 16.07
C VAL A 33 -25.07 -10.28 17.21
N LEU A 34 -24.07 -9.44 16.98
CA LEU A 34 -23.74 -8.37 17.93
C LEU A 34 -24.77 -7.26 17.74
N THR A 35 -25.43 -6.86 18.82
CA THR A 35 -26.36 -5.75 18.80
C THR A 35 -25.95 -4.70 19.82
N CYS A 36 -26.21 -3.44 19.51
CA CYS A 36 -26.20 -2.38 20.52
C CYS A 36 -27.63 -2.15 21.02
N PRO A 37 -27.96 -2.49 22.28
CA PRO A 37 -29.32 -2.32 22.81
C PRO A 37 -29.80 -0.87 22.82
N ARG A 38 -28.87 0.10 22.89
CA ARG A 38 -29.18 1.54 22.88
C ARG A 38 -29.50 2.06 21.49
N CYS A 39 -28.90 1.46 20.46
CA CYS A 39 -28.87 2.02 19.11
C CYS A 39 -29.58 1.11 18.09
N SER A 40 -30.02 -0.08 18.51
CA SER A 40 -30.71 -1.11 17.71
C SER A 40 -30.00 -1.45 16.39
N ILE A 41 -28.68 -1.26 16.34
CA ILE A 41 -27.86 -1.66 15.19
C ILE A 41 -27.42 -3.11 15.37
N PHE A 42 -27.43 -3.87 14.28
CA PHE A 42 -26.87 -5.22 14.21
C PHE A 42 -25.53 -5.16 13.50
N LEU A 43 -24.52 -5.74 14.11
CA LEU A 43 -23.19 -5.92 13.56
C LEU A 43 -23.01 -7.42 13.32
N LEU A 44 -22.88 -7.80 12.05
CA LEU A 44 -22.42 -9.11 11.64
C LEU A 44 -20.96 -8.98 11.25
N ASP A 45 -20.08 -9.72 11.94
CA ASP A 45 -18.70 -9.96 11.49
C ASP A 45 -18.74 -10.92 10.30
N THR A 46 -17.91 -10.68 9.28
CA THR A 46 -17.78 -11.53 8.09
C THR A 46 -17.57 -13.00 8.48
N GLN A 47 -16.75 -13.29 9.50
CA GLN A 47 -16.52 -14.67 9.95
C GLN A 47 -17.80 -15.31 10.49
N LEU A 48 -18.56 -14.55 11.26
CA LEU A 48 -19.82 -15.01 11.81
C LEU A 48 -20.81 -15.32 10.68
N PHE A 49 -20.83 -14.49 9.62
CA PHE A 49 -21.68 -14.72 8.45
C PHE A 49 -21.27 -15.96 7.65
N ILE A 50 -19.97 -16.24 7.53
CA ILE A 50 -19.46 -17.51 6.98
C ILE A 50 -19.98 -18.68 7.81
N ASP A 51 -19.77 -18.68 9.14
CA ASP A 51 -20.16 -19.79 10.03
C ASP A 51 -21.67 -20.10 9.95
N ILE A 52 -22.51 -19.06 9.82
CA ILE A 52 -23.96 -19.20 9.64
C ILE A 52 -24.29 -19.84 8.30
N THR A 53 -23.67 -19.34 7.23
CA THR A 53 -23.93 -19.78 5.87
C THR A 53 -23.49 -21.24 5.67
N GLU A 54 -22.36 -21.64 6.27
CA GLU A 54 -21.89 -23.03 6.26
C GLU A 54 -22.88 -24.01 6.91
N ARG A 55 -23.59 -23.59 7.97
CA ARG A 55 -24.57 -24.42 8.69
C ARG A 55 -25.95 -24.46 8.03
N ALA A 56 -26.26 -23.53 7.13
CA ALA A 56 -27.54 -23.53 6.43
C ALA A 56 -27.62 -24.71 5.46
N GLU A 57 -28.63 -25.58 5.61
CA GLU A 57 -28.77 -26.80 4.81
C GLU A 57 -29.26 -26.51 3.39
N ASP A 58 -30.17 -25.54 3.20
CA ASP A 58 -30.85 -25.27 1.92
C ASP A 58 -30.71 -23.81 1.46
N PHE A 59 -29.47 -23.32 1.35
CA PHE A 59 -29.17 -21.99 0.81
C PHE A 59 -28.85 -22.08 -0.69
N LYS A 60 -29.64 -21.42 -1.54
CA LYS A 60 -29.39 -21.39 -2.99
C LYS A 60 -28.09 -20.63 -3.28
N ASP A 61 -27.25 -21.16 -4.17
CA ASP A 61 -25.96 -20.57 -4.53
C ASP A 61 -24.99 -20.41 -3.33
N LYS A 62 -25.17 -21.25 -2.28
CA LYS A 62 -24.37 -21.27 -1.04
C LYS A 62 -22.87 -21.24 -1.28
N ASP A 63 -22.39 -22.08 -2.19
CA ASP A 63 -20.95 -22.20 -2.45
C ASP A 63 -20.38 -20.90 -3.03
N GLN A 64 -21.14 -20.23 -3.91
CA GLN A 64 -20.75 -18.94 -4.46
C GLN A 64 -20.73 -17.85 -3.36
N LEU A 65 -21.76 -17.78 -2.52
CA LEU A 65 -21.81 -16.81 -1.42
C LEU A 65 -20.67 -17.04 -0.42
N LEU A 66 -20.38 -18.29 -0.07
CA LEU A 66 -19.28 -18.63 0.82
C LEU A 66 -17.92 -18.21 0.24
N GLU A 67 -17.73 -18.38 -1.06
CA GLU A 67 -16.51 -17.92 -1.73
C GLU A 67 -16.39 -16.39 -1.66
N GLU A 68 -17.45 -15.66 -1.99
CA GLU A 68 -17.47 -14.19 -1.90
C GLU A 68 -17.21 -13.69 -0.47
N LEU A 69 -17.77 -14.35 0.54
CA LEU A 69 -17.55 -14.02 1.95
C LEU A 69 -16.12 -14.31 2.40
N ARG A 70 -15.51 -15.40 1.91
CA ARG A 70 -14.10 -15.73 2.18
C ARG A 70 -13.16 -14.72 1.53
N GLU A 71 -13.41 -14.33 0.28
CA GLU A 71 -12.64 -13.26 -0.38
C GLU A 71 -12.72 -11.94 0.41
N ILE A 72 -13.92 -11.55 0.88
CA ILE A 72 -14.08 -10.37 1.73
C ILE A 72 -13.24 -10.52 2.99
N LYS A 73 -13.29 -11.69 3.64
CA LYS A 73 -12.55 -11.94 4.87
C LYS A 73 -11.03 -11.79 4.67
N GLU A 74 -10.50 -12.35 3.59
CA GLU A 74 -9.08 -12.20 3.22
C GLU A 74 -8.70 -10.72 3.01
N ASP A 75 -9.54 -9.97 2.30
CA ASP A 75 -9.32 -8.52 2.09
C ASP A 75 -9.30 -7.75 3.41
N GLU A 76 -10.18 -8.09 4.36
CA GLU A 76 -10.21 -7.51 5.70
C GLU A 76 -8.94 -7.83 6.51
N GLU A 77 -8.47 -9.07 6.44
CA GLU A 77 -7.25 -9.50 7.13
C GLU A 77 -6.02 -8.78 6.61
N ILE A 78 -5.87 -8.68 5.28
CA ILE A 78 -4.78 -7.91 4.66
C ILE A 78 -4.85 -6.44 5.10
N ARG A 79 -6.04 -5.84 5.10
CA ARG A 79 -6.26 -4.46 5.55
C ARG A 79 -5.82 -4.26 7.00
N ASP A 80 -6.20 -5.18 7.88
CA ASP A 80 -5.89 -5.11 9.31
C ASP A 80 -4.39 -5.33 9.59
N ILE A 81 -3.73 -6.17 8.78
CA ILE A 81 -2.27 -6.28 8.77
C ILE A 81 -1.66 -4.94 8.37
N LEU A 82 -2.06 -4.37 7.23
CA LEU A 82 -1.48 -3.13 6.69
C LEU A 82 -1.62 -1.91 7.61
N LYS A 83 -2.66 -1.86 8.46
CA LYS A 83 -2.82 -0.84 9.51
C LYS A 83 -1.71 -0.85 10.55
N GLN A 84 -1.05 -1.99 10.74
CA GLN A 84 0.05 -2.15 11.69
C GLN A 84 1.41 -1.80 11.07
N TYR A 85 1.47 -1.50 9.77
CA TYR A 85 2.71 -1.20 9.07
C TYR A 85 2.79 0.27 8.66
N THR A 86 4.00 0.81 8.78
CA THR A 86 4.40 2.11 8.25
C THR A 86 5.62 1.94 7.35
N PHE A 87 5.90 2.92 6.50
CA PHE A 87 7.14 2.88 5.72
C PHE A 87 8.33 3.25 6.60
N GLN A 88 9.48 2.66 6.26
CA GLN A 88 10.78 2.94 6.83
C GLN A 88 11.73 3.33 5.72
N ASN A 89 12.51 4.38 5.94
CA ASN A 89 13.47 4.92 5.00
C ASN A 89 14.90 4.46 5.32
N HIS A 90 15.62 4.01 4.29
CA HIS A 90 17.00 3.49 4.37
C HIS A 90 17.98 4.26 3.47
N ILE A 91 17.61 5.47 3.01
CA ILE A 91 18.44 6.27 2.08
C ILE A 91 19.86 6.48 2.63
N LYS A 92 20.00 6.79 3.92
CA LYS A 92 21.32 7.04 4.53
C LYS A 92 22.21 5.79 4.47
N GLU A 93 21.63 4.60 4.66
CA GLU A 93 22.34 3.33 4.61
C GLU A 93 22.88 3.11 3.19
N VAL A 94 22.01 3.24 2.18
CA VAL A 94 22.40 3.07 0.78
C VAL A 94 23.42 4.12 0.33
N LEU A 95 23.28 5.37 0.76
CA LEU A 95 24.27 6.42 0.48
C LEU A 95 25.64 6.08 1.05
N ASN A 96 25.70 5.56 2.27
CA ASN A 96 26.94 5.15 2.91
C ASN A 96 27.60 3.97 2.19
N GLU A 97 26.82 2.94 1.85
CA GLU A 97 27.28 1.78 1.08
C GLU A 97 27.87 2.20 -0.27
N ARG A 98 27.26 3.19 -0.92
CA ARG A 98 27.68 3.71 -2.23
C ARG A 98 28.75 4.80 -2.14
N GLY A 99 29.09 5.29 -0.95
CA GLY A 99 30.00 6.43 -0.77
C GLY A 99 29.47 7.74 -1.38
N ILE A 100 28.15 7.91 -1.49
CA ILE A 100 27.52 9.06 -2.13
C ILE A 100 27.08 10.07 -1.07
N SER A 101 27.47 11.34 -1.25
CA SER A 101 27.00 12.42 -0.36
C SER A 101 25.55 12.83 -0.69
N LEU A 102 24.82 13.34 0.31
CA LEU A 102 23.49 13.94 0.11
C LEU A 102 23.51 15.03 -0.97
N ARG A 103 24.58 15.83 -1.02
CA ARG A 103 24.75 16.89 -2.02
C ARG A 103 24.94 16.33 -3.43
N ARG A 104 25.69 15.25 -3.57
CA ARG A 104 25.88 14.56 -4.86
C ARG A 104 24.56 13.97 -5.36
N LEU A 105 23.80 13.30 -4.49
CA LEU A 105 22.46 12.80 -4.82
C LEU A 105 21.52 13.94 -5.23
N ALA A 106 21.53 15.06 -4.49
CA ALA A 106 20.72 16.23 -4.82
C ALA A 106 21.06 16.80 -6.21
N ASN A 107 22.35 16.83 -6.58
CA ASN A 107 22.78 17.25 -7.91
C ASN A 107 22.27 16.31 -9.01
N MET A 108 22.40 14.99 -8.83
CA MET A 108 21.90 14.00 -9.80
C MET A 108 20.39 14.10 -10.01
N LEU A 109 19.64 14.43 -8.95
CA LEU A 109 18.19 14.57 -9.00
C LEU A 109 17.71 15.97 -9.43
N ASP A 110 18.64 16.92 -9.62
CA ASP A 110 18.37 18.33 -9.92
C ASP A 110 17.46 19.02 -8.87
N VAL A 111 17.73 18.76 -7.58
CA VAL A 111 16.96 19.32 -6.45
C VAL A 111 17.88 19.94 -5.39
N SER A 112 17.29 20.65 -4.44
CA SER A 112 18.05 21.22 -3.34
C SER A 112 18.61 20.13 -2.39
N PRO A 113 19.83 20.31 -1.84
CA PRO A 113 20.35 19.41 -0.81
C PRO A 113 19.45 19.31 0.43
N ASN A 114 18.75 20.41 0.76
CA ASN A 114 17.82 20.43 1.88
C ASN A 114 16.61 19.52 1.65
N TYR A 115 16.11 19.43 0.41
CA TYR A 115 15.03 18.50 0.07
C TYR A 115 15.43 17.05 0.36
N ILE A 116 16.63 16.64 -0.07
CA ILE A 116 17.14 15.29 0.22
C ILE A 116 17.36 15.08 1.71
N HIS A 117 17.88 16.07 2.42
CA HIS A 117 18.05 15.99 3.87
C HIS A 117 16.72 15.74 4.59
N ILE A 118 15.65 16.44 4.20
CA ILE A 118 14.29 16.25 4.73
C ILE A 118 13.82 14.80 4.48
N LEU A 119 14.02 14.29 3.26
CA LEU A 119 13.63 12.91 2.93
C LEU A 119 14.35 11.89 3.82
N THR A 120 15.61 12.12 4.19
CA THR A 120 16.35 11.21 5.07
C THR A 120 15.88 11.19 6.54
N LYS A 121 14.94 12.05 6.93
CA LYS A 121 14.34 12.08 8.29
C LYS A 121 13.04 11.29 8.38
N ASN A 122 12.95 10.19 7.64
CA ASN A 122 11.76 9.34 7.53
C ASN A 122 10.47 10.09 7.13
N GLN A 123 10.59 11.09 6.25
CA GLN A 123 9.42 11.75 5.67
C GLN A 123 8.97 11.04 4.40
N SER A 124 7.64 10.92 4.22
CA SER A 124 7.06 10.31 3.04
C SER A 124 7.35 11.18 1.81
N THR A 125 7.52 10.53 0.66
CA THR A 125 7.72 11.19 -0.62
C THR A 125 6.87 10.53 -1.69
N SER A 126 6.81 11.13 -2.87
CA SER A 126 6.13 10.52 -4.01
C SER A 126 6.91 9.30 -4.51
N ILE A 127 6.21 8.29 -5.02
CA ILE A 127 6.82 7.13 -5.67
C ILE A 127 7.73 7.55 -6.84
N ARG A 128 7.39 8.65 -7.54
CA ARG A 128 8.26 9.25 -8.56
C ARG A 128 9.62 9.64 -8.01
N THR A 129 9.65 10.37 -6.89
CA THR A 129 10.92 10.75 -6.26
C THR A 129 11.71 9.53 -5.79
N ALA A 130 11.02 8.56 -5.16
CA ALA A 130 11.65 7.33 -4.68
C ALA A 130 12.29 6.53 -5.82
N LEU A 131 11.58 6.36 -6.94
CA LEU A 131 12.13 5.70 -8.13
C LEU A 131 13.32 6.45 -8.73
N LYS A 132 13.26 7.79 -8.82
CA LYS A 132 14.38 8.58 -9.37
C LYS A 132 15.63 8.47 -8.50
N MET A 133 15.45 8.44 -7.18
CA MET A 133 16.54 8.17 -6.25
C MET A 133 17.11 6.76 -6.42
N ALA A 134 16.24 5.75 -6.51
CA ALA A 134 16.64 4.36 -6.72
C ALA A 134 17.49 4.23 -8.01
N TYR A 135 17.03 4.85 -9.10
CA TYR A 135 17.75 4.94 -10.36
C TYR A 135 19.11 5.63 -10.21
N ALA A 136 19.15 6.82 -9.59
CA ALA A 136 20.40 7.58 -9.39
C ALA A 136 21.43 6.82 -8.55
N LEU A 137 20.97 5.98 -7.62
CA LEU A 137 21.81 5.17 -6.74
C LEU A 137 22.09 3.77 -7.31
N GLY A 138 21.51 3.42 -8.47
CA GLY A 138 21.62 2.10 -9.09
C GLY A 138 21.11 0.97 -8.20
N VAL A 139 20.01 1.20 -7.48
CA VAL A 139 19.36 0.23 -6.58
C VAL A 139 17.87 0.11 -6.86
N ASP A 140 17.25 -0.89 -6.25
CA ASP A 140 15.79 -1.04 -6.21
C ASP A 140 15.13 -0.09 -5.20
N VAL A 141 13.87 0.28 -5.39
CA VAL A 141 13.12 1.12 -4.43
C VAL A 141 13.00 0.44 -3.07
N ASN A 142 12.87 -0.89 -3.03
CA ASN A 142 12.79 -1.66 -1.79
C ASN A 142 14.09 -1.65 -0.98
N ARG A 143 15.23 -1.25 -1.59
CA ARG A 143 16.46 -0.96 -0.84
C ARG A 143 16.41 0.39 -0.13
N LEU A 144 15.59 1.32 -0.61
CA LEU A 144 15.46 2.67 -0.05
C LEU A 144 14.28 2.79 0.90
N TYR A 145 13.21 2.02 0.68
CA TYR A 145 11.99 2.09 1.47
C TYR A 145 11.40 0.71 1.68
N THR A 146 11.05 0.37 2.93
CA THR A 146 10.42 -0.92 3.29
C THR A 146 9.21 -0.69 4.17
N LEU A 147 8.27 -1.63 4.22
CA LEU A 147 7.26 -1.65 5.28
C LEU A 147 7.81 -2.30 6.54
N ARG A 148 7.57 -1.66 7.69
CA ARG A 148 7.92 -2.14 9.03
C ARG A 148 6.72 -2.01 9.96
N ARG A 149 6.62 -2.89 10.94
CA ARG A 149 5.57 -2.79 11.95
C ARG A 149 5.82 -1.56 12.82
N ILE A 150 4.75 -0.88 13.23
CA ILE A 150 4.82 0.40 13.97
C ILE A 150 5.53 0.24 15.34
N ASP A 151 5.51 -0.96 15.91
CA ASP A 151 6.15 -1.32 17.18
C ASP A 151 7.64 -1.68 17.06
N GLU A 152 8.20 -1.75 15.84
CA GLU A 152 9.63 -2.02 15.64
C GLU A 152 10.48 -0.74 15.82
N GLU A 153 11.44 -0.77 16.74
CA GLU A 153 12.43 0.31 16.87
C GLU A 153 13.42 0.33 15.70
N TYR A 154 13.46 1.45 14.97
CA TYR A 154 14.47 1.69 13.94
C TYR A 154 15.69 2.42 14.50
N LYS A 155 16.88 1.91 14.20
CA LYS A 155 18.16 2.54 14.54
C LYS A 155 18.74 3.21 13.30
N GLU A 156 18.75 4.54 13.28
CA GLU A 156 19.42 5.28 12.22
C GLU A 156 20.93 4.97 12.18
N PRO A 157 21.53 4.86 10.99
CA PRO A 157 22.98 4.72 10.85
C PRO A 157 23.69 5.95 11.42
N SER A 158 24.71 5.70 12.26
CA SER A 158 25.34 6.72 13.11
C SER A 158 26.34 7.65 12.41
N LYS A 159 26.78 7.33 11.18
CA LYS A 159 27.80 8.10 10.46
C LYS A 159 27.50 8.19 8.98
N THR A 160 27.80 9.33 8.37
CA THR A 160 27.79 9.52 6.91
C THR A 160 29.23 9.46 6.39
N LEU A 161 29.50 8.55 5.44
CA LEU A 161 30.82 8.43 4.82
C LEU A 161 30.89 9.31 3.57
N TYR A 162 31.99 10.05 3.41
CA TYR A 162 32.25 10.91 2.26
C TYR A 162 33.53 10.47 1.56
N THR A 163 33.42 10.17 0.27
CA THR A 163 34.59 9.93 -0.60
C THR A 163 34.83 11.14 -1.51
N ARG A 164 36.10 11.38 -1.85
CA ARG A 164 36.44 12.35 -2.90
C ARG A 164 35.97 11.81 -4.24
N ILE A 165 35.33 12.66 -5.02
CA ILE A 165 34.76 12.31 -6.32
C ILE A 165 35.80 12.58 -7.41
N SER A 166 36.01 11.61 -8.29
CA SER A 166 36.82 11.72 -9.51
C SER A 166 36.15 12.60 -10.58
N LYS A 167 36.87 12.91 -11.66
CA LYS A 167 36.28 13.63 -12.80
C LYS A 167 35.28 12.74 -13.54
N GLU A 168 35.61 11.46 -13.74
CA GLU A 168 34.74 10.50 -14.44
C GLU A 168 33.40 10.32 -13.72
N GLU A 169 33.40 10.22 -12.39
CA GLU A 169 32.17 10.13 -11.60
C GLU A 169 31.27 11.35 -11.74
N ARG A 170 31.84 12.56 -11.87
CA ARG A 170 31.05 13.77 -12.12
C ARG A 170 30.40 13.75 -13.50
N GLU A 171 31.11 13.26 -14.51
CA GLU A 171 30.56 13.11 -15.85
C GLU A 171 29.43 12.06 -15.89
N GLN A 172 29.55 10.99 -15.09
CA GLN A 172 28.47 10.02 -14.90
C GLN A 172 27.26 10.63 -14.19
N ASP A 173 27.47 11.40 -13.13
CA ASP A 173 26.39 12.07 -12.39
C ASP A 173 25.59 13.01 -13.31
N GLU A 174 26.26 13.75 -14.20
CA GLU A 174 25.59 14.62 -15.19
C GLU A 174 24.82 13.82 -16.24
N LYS A 175 25.30 12.65 -16.67
CA LYS A 175 24.54 11.75 -17.57
C LYS A 175 23.26 11.27 -16.90
N ILE A 176 23.35 10.78 -15.66
CA ILE A 176 22.20 10.34 -14.86
C ILE A 176 21.18 11.47 -14.72
N LYS A 177 21.67 12.68 -14.44
CA LYS A 177 20.84 13.88 -14.33
C LYS A 177 20.05 14.15 -15.61
N GLU A 178 20.70 14.10 -16.77
CA GLU A 178 20.05 14.34 -18.06
C GLU A 178 19.09 13.21 -18.47
N GLU A 179 19.39 11.95 -18.13
CA GLU A 179 18.47 10.81 -18.31
C GLU A 179 17.21 10.99 -17.45
N LEU A 180 17.37 11.30 -16.16
CA LEU A 180 16.26 11.47 -15.21
C LEU A 180 15.30 12.60 -15.58
N LYS A 181 15.76 13.63 -16.32
CA LYS A 181 14.89 14.69 -16.86
C LYS A 181 13.93 14.17 -17.92
N LYS A 182 14.33 13.15 -18.66
CA LYS A 182 13.55 12.52 -19.73
C LYS A 182 12.66 11.39 -19.23
N MET A 183 12.80 10.98 -17.97
CA MET A 183 12.04 9.86 -17.41
C MET A 183 10.79 10.30 -16.64
N ASN A 184 9.73 9.50 -16.77
CA ASN A 184 8.50 9.63 -16.01
C ASN A 184 8.02 8.27 -15.48
N VAL A 185 7.10 8.30 -14.51
CA VAL A 185 6.58 7.07 -13.91
C VAL A 185 5.47 6.50 -14.79
N LYS A 186 5.66 5.26 -15.26
CA LYS A 186 4.58 4.44 -15.81
C LYS A 186 4.00 3.54 -14.73
N LEU A 187 2.69 3.31 -14.83
CA LEU A 187 1.90 2.55 -13.87
C LEU A 187 1.42 1.27 -14.54
N TYR A 188 1.65 0.16 -13.84
CA TYR A 188 1.33 -1.18 -14.29
C TYR A 188 0.29 -1.88 -13.40
N VAL A 189 -0.32 -1.11 -12.49
CA VAL A 189 -1.25 -1.62 -11.47
C VAL A 189 -2.37 -2.48 -12.08
N ASP A 190 -3.02 -2.02 -13.15
CA ASP A 190 -4.11 -2.78 -13.80
C ASP A 190 -3.66 -4.10 -14.39
N GLU A 191 -2.49 -4.10 -15.04
CA GLU A 191 -1.93 -5.29 -15.67
C GLU A 191 -1.54 -6.33 -14.62
N VAL A 192 -0.93 -5.88 -13.52
CA VAL A 192 -0.55 -6.74 -12.40
C VAL A 192 -1.78 -7.29 -11.68
N LEU A 193 -2.80 -6.46 -11.43
CA LEU A 193 -4.07 -6.92 -10.85
C LEU A 193 -4.72 -8.00 -11.72
N LYS A 194 -4.78 -7.79 -13.05
CA LYS A 194 -5.33 -8.78 -13.99
C LYS A 194 -4.54 -10.10 -13.93
N LYS A 195 -3.21 -10.05 -13.88
CA LYS A 195 -2.36 -11.26 -13.74
C LYS A 195 -2.58 -12.00 -12.42
N LYS A 196 -2.91 -11.26 -11.35
CA LYS A 196 -3.17 -11.81 -10.02
C LYS A 196 -4.65 -12.21 -9.80
N GLY A 197 -5.51 -12.04 -10.80
CA GLY A 197 -6.94 -12.32 -10.68
C GLY A 197 -7.69 -11.36 -9.76
N LEU A 198 -7.12 -10.19 -9.47
CA LEU A 198 -7.67 -9.23 -8.52
C LEU A 198 -8.40 -8.07 -9.22
N ARG A 199 -9.44 -7.56 -8.58
CA ARG A 199 -10.17 -6.36 -8.98
C ARG A 199 -9.63 -5.13 -8.27
N ARG A 200 -9.79 -3.95 -8.88
CA ARG A 200 -9.46 -2.67 -8.23
C ARG A 200 -10.21 -2.44 -6.92
N THR A 201 -11.45 -2.94 -6.83
CA THR A 201 -12.29 -2.84 -5.62
C THR A 201 -11.71 -3.64 -4.46
N GLN A 202 -11.19 -4.85 -4.73
CA GLN A 202 -10.50 -5.67 -3.73
C GLN A 202 -9.23 -4.97 -3.25
N LEU A 203 -8.41 -4.44 -4.16
CA LEU A 203 -7.23 -3.65 -3.78
C LEU A 203 -7.60 -2.41 -2.94
N ALA A 204 -8.68 -1.70 -3.31
CA ALA A 204 -9.15 -0.54 -2.55
C ALA A 204 -9.60 -0.94 -1.13
N ALA A 205 -10.31 -2.06 -1.01
CA ALA A 205 -10.73 -2.63 0.28
C ALA A 205 -9.52 -3.01 1.15
N ARG A 206 -8.52 -3.72 0.58
CA ARG A 206 -7.26 -4.08 1.25
C ARG A 206 -6.50 -2.86 1.77
N LEU A 207 -6.59 -1.73 1.09
CA LEU A 207 -5.87 -0.49 1.45
C LEU A 207 -6.68 0.46 2.34
N ASP A 208 -7.96 0.15 2.60
CA ASP A 208 -8.89 1.04 3.30
C ASP A 208 -9.06 2.41 2.62
N ILE A 209 -9.04 2.43 1.27
CA ILE A 209 -9.21 3.66 0.48
C ILE A 209 -10.48 3.66 -0.35
N SER A 210 -10.96 4.85 -0.68
CA SER A 210 -12.17 5.00 -1.50
C SER A 210 -11.93 4.55 -2.95
N PRO A 211 -12.97 4.10 -3.68
CA PRO A 211 -12.88 3.81 -5.11
C PRO A 211 -12.37 4.99 -5.94
N GLN A 212 -12.74 6.22 -5.55
CA GLN A 212 -12.28 7.44 -6.23
C GLN A 212 -10.78 7.67 -6.02
N GLU A 213 -10.27 7.41 -4.82
CA GLU A 213 -8.83 7.50 -4.53
C GLU A 213 -8.04 6.47 -5.32
N MET A 214 -8.52 5.22 -5.37
CA MET A 214 -7.96 4.17 -6.23
C MET A 214 -7.95 4.59 -7.71
N TYR A 215 -9.04 5.16 -8.21
CA TYR A 215 -9.13 5.67 -9.57
C TYR A 215 -8.11 6.80 -9.81
N ASN A 216 -7.97 7.73 -8.87
CA ASN A 216 -7.02 8.84 -8.98
C ASN A 216 -5.57 8.35 -9.05
N ILE A 217 -5.23 7.31 -8.28
CA ILE A 217 -3.90 6.66 -8.29
C ILE A 217 -3.62 6.07 -9.67
N VAL A 218 -4.56 5.32 -10.24
CA VAL A 218 -4.34 4.57 -11.49
C VAL A 218 -4.42 5.45 -12.75
N LYS A 219 -5.32 6.45 -12.76
CA LYS A 219 -5.65 7.20 -13.99
C LYS A 219 -5.18 8.65 -14.02
N ILE A 220 -5.29 9.40 -12.92
CA ILE A 220 -5.18 10.86 -12.96
C ILE A 220 -3.80 11.35 -12.50
N ARG A 221 -3.27 10.80 -11.41
CA ARG A 221 -2.07 11.36 -10.76
C ARG A 221 -0.88 10.42 -10.84
N LYS A 222 -0.47 10.09 -12.08
CA LYS A 222 0.67 9.20 -12.36
C LYS A 222 1.90 9.60 -11.55
N GLY A 223 2.29 8.76 -10.59
CA GLY A 223 3.50 8.94 -9.78
C GLY A 223 3.41 9.96 -8.64
N SER A 224 2.23 10.55 -8.35
CA SER A 224 2.04 11.39 -7.15
C SER A 224 1.68 10.56 -5.91
N THR A 225 1.42 9.27 -6.09
CA THR A 225 1.14 8.32 -5.00
C THR A 225 2.30 8.34 -4.00
N GLY A 226 1.98 8.43 -2.72
CA GLY A 226 3.00 8.35 -1.67
C GLY A 226 3.69 7.00 -1.69
N ILE A 227 4.99 6.98 -1.36
CA ILE A 227 5.78 5.74 -1.33
C ILE A 227 5.19 4.71 -0.37
N GLU A 228 4.65 5.15 0.78
CA GLU A 228 3.96 4.25 1.72
C GLU A 228 2.77 3.55 1.07
N THR A 229 1.89 4.32 0.41
CA THR A 229 0.74 3.75 -0.30
C THR A 229 1.20 2.78 -1.41
N ALA A 230 2.24 3.12 -2.16
CA ALA A 230 2.79 2.25 -3.21
C ALA A 230 3.33 0.93 -2.63
N LEU A 231 4.04 0.98 -1.50
CA LEU A 231 4.52 -0.22 -0.81
C LEU A 231 3.35 -1.05 -0.25
N LYS A 232 2.34 -0.41 0.34
CA LYS A 232 1.13 -1.09 0.82
C LYS A 232 0.36 -1.76 -0.32
N MET A 233 0.28 -1.13 -1.49
CA MET A 233 -0.27 -1.74 -2.71
C MET A 233 0.51 -2.99 -3.11
N ALA A 234 1.84 -2.90 -3.16
CA ALA A 234 2.71 -4.03 -3.51
C ALA A 234 2.53 -5.21 -2.53
N TYR A 235 2.49 -4.92 -1.24
CA TYR A 235 2.21 -5.90 -0.19
C TYR A 235 0.82 -6.54 -0.36
N ALA A 236 -0.23 -5.72 -0.55
CA ALA A 236 -1.61 -6.20 -0.69
C ALA A 236 -1.82 -7.13 -1.89
N ILE A 237 -1.01 -6.97 -2.94
CA ILE A 237 -1.06 -7.76 -4.18
C ILE A 237 -0.07 -8.95 -4.13
N GLY A 238 0.91 -8.91 -3.23
CA GLY A 238 1.99 -9.90 -3.14
C GLY A 238 2.96 -9.80 -4.31
N VAL A 239 3.47 -8.60 -4.58
CA VAL A 239 4.43 -8.29 -5.67
C VAL A 239 5.48 -7.29 -5.20
N ASP A 240 6.52 -7.11 -6.02
CA ASP A 240 7.48 -6.02 -5.83
C ASP A 240 6.87 -4.66 -6.26
N VAL A 241 7.24 -3.57 -5.59
CA VAL A 241 6.73 -2.22 -5.91
C VAL A 241 7.14 -1.77 -7.33
N ASN A 242 8.29 -2.25 -7.82
CA ASN A 242 8.76 -1.99 -9.17
C ASN A 242 7.99 -2.77 -10.24
N GLU A 243 7.16 -3.76 -9.86
CA GLU A 243 6.18 -4.35 -10.78
C GLU A 243 4.99 -3.41 -11.00
N LEU A 244 4.67 -2.55 -10.04
CA LEU A 244 3.55 -1.61 -10.10
C LEU A 244 3.94 -0.26 -10.70
N PHE A 245 5.15 0.21 -10.43
CA PHE A 245 5.64 1.53 -10.83
C PHE A 245 7.06 1.45 -11.40
N ARG A 246 7.27 1.99 -12.59
CA ARG A 246 8.58 2.00 -13.24
C ARG A 246 8.92 3.37 -13.79
N LEU A 247 10.20 3.70 -13.82
CA LEU A 247 10.69 4.84 -14.60
C LEU A 247 10.91 4.39 -16.03
N GLU A 248 10.37 5.16 -16.95
CA GLU A 248 10.58 4.99 -18.38
C GLU A 248 10.82 6.33 -19.04
N GLU A 249 11.56 6.30 -20.14
CA GLU A 249 11.72 7.48 -20.97
C GLU A 249 10.36 7.93 -21.51
N VAL A 250 10.13 9.23 -21.48
CA VAL A 250 8.98 9.85 -22.12
C VAL A 250 9.28 9.87 -23.60
N GLU A 251 8.80 8.87 -24.33
CA GLU A 251 8.58 9.03 -25.76
C GLU A 251 7.61 10.21 -25.91
N LYS A 252 8.06 11.29 -26.56
CA LYS A 252 7.12 12.31 -27.00
C LYS A 252 6.21 11.61 -28.00
N GLU A 253 4.97 11.32 -27.60
CA GLU A 253 3.90 11.07 -28.56
C GLU A 253 3.90 12.29 -29.49
N VAL A 254 4.40 12.09 -30.71
CA VAL A 254 4.21 13.00 -31.82
C VAL A 254 2.71 13.00 -32.02
N GLY A 255 2.05 14.11 -31.72
CA GLY A 255 0.60 14.19 -31.69
C GLY A 255 -0.05 13.71 -32.99
N GLU A 256 -1.15 13.00 -32.81
CA GLU A 256 -2.23 12.87 -33.79
C GLU A 256 -3.51 13.46 -33.18
#